data_AF-A0AAV0KCD6-F1
#
_entry.id   AF-A0AAV0KCD6-F1
#
_cell.length_a   1.000
_cell.length_b   1.000
_cell.length_c   1.000
_cell.angle_alpha   90.00
_cell.angle_beta   90.00
_cell.angle_gamma   90.00
#
_symmetry.space_group_name_H-M   'P 1'
#
loop_
_entity.id
_entity.type
_entity.pdbx_description
1 polymer ?
#
loop_
_entity_poly.entity_id
_entity_poly.type
_entity_poly.pdbx_seq_one_letter_code
_entity_poly.pdbx_strand_id
1 'polypeptide(L)'
;MAKLSTILPFLFLLLAIALPLMLAASGDAVTTTTTEADCFHRPDESDEDVLLGGSMPSKDDDVELESEQLDGEGLFEDDVELESEQLDGEGLFEDDVELENEQHDDEALLEDENDETGYIVMPTDHQNDEEDDDTESLSPSNESNSDFESEDEEDTDDEGKLGVAVDKVVTAAFFNSIIKNAGSTCKGKRFYTRAAFLTATKSYPEFGKQSSDAATKREIAAFFAHVTHETGSLCYVEEIKKATYCESKATKWPCAPGKQYYGRGPLQLTWNYNYGPCGKANKFDGLKNPDIVAKNKVIAWKASLWFWKKSVRPVLKKGFAATIRAINGGECNGGNRPAVESRVKFYKKYCKRFGVKPGSKLSC
;
A
#
# COMPACT_ATOMS: atom_id res chain seq x y z
N MET A 1 -49.08 11.13 35.18
CA MET A 1 -49.51 10.36 33.99
C MET A 1 -48.72 10.86 32.79
N ALA A 2 -47.94 9.97 32.16
CA ALA A 2 -47.20 10.11 30.89
C ALA A 2 -46.09 11.20 30.82
N LYS A 3 -44.84 10.96 30.41
CA LYS A 3 -44.14 9.77 29.89
C LYS A 3 -42.64 9.95 30.16
N LEU A 4 -42.10 9.18 31.12
CA LEU A 4 -40.71 8.72 31.13
C LEU A 4 -40.60 7.68 30.01
N SER A 5 -40.05 8.02 28.85
CA SER A 5 -39.85 7.07 27.75
C SER A 5 -38.81 7.59 26.76
N THR A 6 -37.54 7.56 27.14
CA THR A 6 -36.43 7.73 26.16
C THR A 6 -35.07 7.18 26.62
N ILE A 7 -34.98 6.47 27.74
CA ILE A 7 -33.73 5.86 28.24
C ILE A 7 -33.82 4.32 28.19
N LEU A 8 -34.47 3.78 27.16
CA LEU A 8 -34.69 2.33 27.01
C LEU A 8 -34.35 1.78 25.62
N PRO A 9 -33.19 2.18 25.04
CA PRO A 9 -32.46 1.22 24.20
C PRO A 9 -30.98 1.06 24.58
N PHE A 10 -30.47 1.78 25.59
CA PHE A 10 -29.05 1.65 26.03
C PHE A 10 -28.83 0.68 27.20
N LEU A 11 -29.90 0.10 27.75
CA LEU A 11 -29.82 -0.88 28.85
C LEU A 11 -30.07 -2.34 28.42
N PHE A 12 -30.06 -2.62 27.12
CA PHE A 12 -30.15 -3.99 26.57
C PHE A 12 -28.88 -4.47 25.86
N LEU A 13 -27.83 -3.64 25.79
CA LEU A 13 -26.52 -4.02 25.21
C LEU A 13 -25.44 -4.30 26.28
N LEU A 14 -25.75 -4.11 27.57
CA LEU A 14 -24.83 -4.38 28.69
C LEU A 14 -25.18 -5.66 29.48
N LEU A 15 -26.16 -6.44 29.04
CA LEU A 15 -26.63 -7.66 29.74
C LEU A 15 -26.55 -8.94 28.89
N ALA A 16 -25.73 -8.94 27.83
CA ALA A 16 -25.44 -10.12 27.00
C ALA A 16 -23.94 -10.50 26.94
N ILE A 17 -23.13 -10.03 27.89
CA ILE A 17 -21.74 -10.47 28.09
C ILE A 17 -21.47 -10.71 29.59
N ALA A 18 -22.44 -11.28 30.30
CA ALA A 18 -22.26 -11.75 31.68
C ALA A 18 -22.83 -13.17 31.85
N LEU A 19 -21.99 -14.15 31.47
CA LEU A 19 -21.96 -15.58 31.89
C LEU A 19 -23.21 -16.46 31.59
N PRO A 20 -23.01 -17.76 31.25
CA PRO A 20 -22.47 -18.71 32.23
C PRO A 20 -21.36 -19.64 31.70
N LEU A 21 -20.22 -19.58 32.38
CA LEU A 21 -19.44 -20.75 32.77
C LEU A 21 -20.11 -21.26 34.06
N MET A 22 -20.57 -22.51 34.05
CA MET A 22 -20.71 -23.46 35.18
C MET A 22 -21.88 -24.41 34.92
N LEU A 23 -21.60 -25.58 34.34
CA LEU A 23 -22.12 -26.87 34.84
C LEU A 23 -21.37 -28.02 34.17
N ALA A 24 -20.36 -28.57 34.86
CA ALA A 24 -19.96 -29.98 34.80
C ALA A 24 -18.88 -30.24 35.85
N ALA A 25 -19.29 -30.41 37.10
CA ALA A 25 -18.52 -31.12 38.10
C ALA A 25 -19.49 -31.93 38.98
N SER A 26 -19.53 -33.24 38.78
CA SER A 26 -20.00 -34.19 39.78
C SER A 26 -19.50 -35.61 39.46
N GLY A 27 -18.82 -36.21 40.46
CA GLY A 27 -18.58 -37.65 40.60
C GLY A 27 -17.28 -38.15 39.96
N ASP A 28 -16.38 -38.86 40.62
CA ASP A 28 -16.36 -39.39 41.98
C ASP A 28 -14.91 -39.64 42.43
N ALA A 29 -14.74 -39.66 43.76
CA ALA A 29 -13.52 -39.96 44.49
C ALA A 29 -13.09 -41.45 44.36
N VAL A 30 -11.91 -41.75 44.94
CA VAL A 30 -11.37 -43.03 45.49
C VAL A 30 -9.88 -43.13 45.08
N THR A 31 -8.92 -42.72 45.93
CA THR A 31 -8.07 -43.57 46.83
C THR A 31 -7.41 -44.73 46.07
N THR A 32 -6.11 -45.04 46.09
CA THR A 32 -5.10 -45.02 47.15
C THR A 32 -3.79 -45.60 46.59
N THR A 33 -2.65 -45.20 47.18
CA THR A 33 -1.44 -46.01 47.51
C THR A 33 -0.58 -46.69 46.42
N THR A 34 0.68 -46.21 46.37
CA THR A 34 1.99 -46.91 46.45
C THR A 34 2.28 -48.16 45.60
N THR A 35 3.47 -48.12 44.96
CA THR A 35 4.65 -49.04 44.97
C THR A 35 5.24 -49.12 43.56
N GLU A 36 6.43 -48.56 43.31
CA GLU A 36 7.77 -49.19 43.29
C GLU A 36 8.14 -49.93 41.98
N ALA A 37 9.45 -49.89 41.71
CA ALA A 37 10.25 -50.61 40.69
C ALA A 37 10.20 -50.05 39.24
N ASP A 38 11.30 -49.89 38.51
CA ASP A 38 12.71 -50.15 38.79
C ASP A 38 13.62 -49.47 37.74
N CYS A 39 14.79 -49.04 38.22
CA CYS A 39 16.13 -49.01 37.61
C CYS A 39 16.32 -48.93 36.07
N PHE A 40 17.08 -47.93 35.58
CA PHE A 40 18.52 -48.12 35.34
C PHE A 40 19.29 -46.79 35.15
N HIS A 41 20.57 -46.88 35.49
CA HIS A 41 21.58 -45.85 35.72
C HIS A 41 22.16 -45.20 34.45
N ARG A 42 22.67 -43.98 34.67
CA ARG A 42 23.68 -43.21 33.90
C ARG A 42 25.11 -43.77 34.22
N PRO A 43 26.19 -43.03 33.94
CA PRO A 43 26.97 -42.78 32.71
C PRO A 43 28.22 -43.69 32.61
N ASP A 44 29.07 -43.53 31.58
CA ASP A 44 30.51 -43.69 31.80
C ASP A 44 31.37 -42.80 30.88
N GLU A 45 32.47 -42.33 31.47
CA GLU A 45 33.57 -41.50 30.98
C GLU A 45 34.71 -42.36 30.39
N SER A 46 35.63 -41.72 29.67
CA SER A 46 37.11 -41.89 29.66
C SER A 46 37.66 -41.29 28.35
N ASP A 47 38.33 -40.14 28.38
CA ASP A 47 39.73 -39.88 28.76
C ASP A 47 40.76 -40.50 27.78
N GLU A 48 41.49 -39.66 27.02
CA GLU A 48 42.86 -39.26 27.38
C GLU A 48 43.55 -38.35 26.34
N ASP A 49 44.50 -37.59 26.89
CA ASP A 49 45.36 -36.52 26.40
C ASP A 49 46.35 -36.83 25.25
N VAL A 50 46.90 -35.78 24.62
CA VAL A 50 48.36 -35.46 24.62
C VAL A 50 48.65 -34.12 23.90
N LEU A 51 49.50 -33.33 24.56
CA LEU A 51 50.01 -31.98 24.29
C LEU A 51 51.12 -31.88 23.22
N LEU A 52 51.56 -30.63 23.00
CA LEU A 52 52.79 -30.05 22.38
C LEU A 52 52.49 -29.35 21.04
N GLY A 53 52.78 -28.06 20.78
CA GLY A 53 53.68 -27.07 21.38
C GLY A 53 54.46 -26.38 20.25
N GLY A 54 54.49 -25.03 20.20
CA GLY A 54 55.35 -24.22 19.32
C GLY A 54 54.58 -23.08 18.64
N SER A 55 54.71 -21.80 18.99
CA SER A 55 55.86 -20.87 18.97
C SER A 55 55.57 -19.76 17.95
N MET A 56 55.49 -18.52 18.45
CA MET A 56 55.52 -17.27 17.69
C MET A 56 56.80 -17.15 16.84
N PRO A 57 56.84 -16.21 15.88
CA PRO A 57 57.50 -14.95 16.20
C PRO A 57 56.79 -13.68 15.73
N SER A 58 57.08 -12.61 16.47
CA SER A 58 56.89 -11.20 16.17
C SER A 58 57.64 -10.75 14.91
N LYS A 59 57.10 -9.71 14.26
CA LYS A 59 57.88 -8.64 13.63
C LYS A 59 57.16 -7.31 13.80
N ASP A 60 57.85 -6.42 14.47
CA ASP A 60 57.69 -4.98 14.43
C ASP A 60 57.97 -4.47 13.00
N ASP A 61 57.23 -3.44 12.57
CA ASP A 61 57.74 -2.42 11.66
C ASP A 61 56.94 -1.13 11.94
N ASP A 62 57.63 -0.21 12.60
CA ASP A 62 57.27 1.20 12.74
C ASP A 62 57.29 1.88 11.36
N VAL A 63 56.22 2.60 11.00
CA VAL A 63 56.32 3.67 10.00
C VAL A 63 55.60 4.91 10.50
N GLU A 64 56.39 5.97 10.51
CA GLU A 64 56.18 7.30 11.02
C GLU A 64 55.27 8.15 10.11
N LEU A 65 54.57 9.04 10.79
CA LEU A 65 53.95 10.31 10.38
C LEU A 65 54.34 10.87 9.00
N GLU A 66 53.33 11.23 8.19
CA GLU A 66 53.26 12.57 7.60
C GLU A 66 51.82 13.08 7.59
N SER A 67 51.61 14.17 8.32
CA SER A 67 50.44 15.02 8.29
C SER A 67 50.66 16.11 7.25
N GLU A 68 50.00 16.03 6.10
CA GLU A 68 49.94 17.16 5.17
C GLU A 68 48.74 18.05 5.53
N GLN A 69 49.08 19.21 6.09
CA GLN A 69 48.30 20.43 6.06
C GLN A 69 48.00 20.84 4.62
N LEU A 70 46.73 21.10 4.32
CA LEU A 70 46.36 21.96 3.20
C LEU A 70 45.59 23.16 3.74
N ASP A 71 46.37 24.20 3.99
CA ASP A 71 45.94 25.57 4.13
C ASP A 71 45.59 26.08 2.72
N GLY A 72 44.37 26.60 2.56
CA GLY A 72 43.88 27.07 1.27
C GLY A 72 42.71 28.00 1.46
N GLU A 73 43.03 29.21 1.92
CA GLU A 73 42.14 30.37 1.91
C GLU A 73 41.64 30.66 0.49
N GLY A 74 40.36 31.01 0.37
CA GLY A 74 39.71 31.29 -0.90
C GLY A 74 38.43 32.07 -0.69
N LEU A 75 38.59 33.32 -0.28
CA LEU A 75 37.62 34.40 -0.26
C LEU A 75 36.77 34.43 -1.55
N PHE A 76 35.45 34.37 -1.41
CA PHE A 76 34.50 35.08 -2.29
C PHE A 76 33.28 35.43 -1.44
N GLU A 77 33.33 36.63 -0.87
CA GLU A 77 32.16 37.40 -0.47
C GLU A 77 31.55 37.93 -1.77
N ASP A 78 30.36 37.46 -2.14
CA ASP A 78 29.50 38.16 -3.09
C ASP A 78 28.31 38.68 -2.29
N ASP A 79 28.39 39.97 -1.98
CA ASP A 79 27.32 40.80 -1.45
C ASP A 79 26.13 40.78 -2.41
N VAL A 80 25.01 40.19 -1.97
CA VAL A 80 23.71 40.43 -2.60
C VAL A 80 23.07 41.59 -1.87
N GLU A 81 23.25 42.78 -2.43
CA GLU A 81 22.53 43.99 -2.05
C GLU A 81 21.01 43.77 -2.19
N LEU A 82 20.33 43.95 -1.06
CA LEU A 82 18.89 44.03 -0.95
C LEU A 82 18.46 45.45 -1.35
N GLU A 83 18.04 45.64 -2.60
CA GLU A 83 17.27 46.83 -2.94
C GLU A 83 15.80 46.61 -2.54
N SER A 84 15.43 47.27 -1.45
CA SER A 84 14.06 47.52 -1.04
C SER A 84 13.52 48.73 -1.80
N GLU A 85 12.65 48.52 -2.78
CA GLU A 85 11.79 49.59 -3.30
C GLU A 85 10.41 49.50 -2.64
N GLN A 86 10.07 50.52 -1.85
CA GLN A 86 8.74 50.79 -1.35
C GLN A 86 8.14 51.99 -2.10
N LEU A 87 7.00 51.71 -2.74
CA LEU A 87 5.74 52.48 -2.76
C LEU A 87 5.69 53.90 -3.33
N ASP A 88 4.94 53.97 -4.43
CA ASP A 88 4.02 55.01 -4.86
C ASP A 88 3.24 54.42 -6.06
N GLY A 89 1.93 54.55 -6.25
CA GLY A 89 0.85 55.26 -5.62
C GLY A 89 -0.33 55.14 -6.59
N GLU A 90 -1.53 54.91 -6.04
CA GLU A 90 -2.85 55.31 -6.56
C GLU A 90 -3.28 54.98 -8.01
N GLY A 91 -4.39 54.22 -8.11
CA GLY A 91 -5.08 53.98 -9.37
C GLY A 91 -6.45 53.34 -9.14
N LEU A 92 -7.38 54.16 -8.63
CA LEU A 92 -8.82 53.92 -8.57
C LEU A 92 -9.36 53.51 -9.95
N PHE A 93 -10.01 52.34 -10.06
CA PHE A 93 -11.13 52.14 -10.97
C PHE A 93 -12.10 51.15 -10.32
N GLU A 94 -13.18 51.74 -9.80
CA GLU A 94 -14.45 51.07 -9.54
C GLU A 94 -15.05 50.69 -10.89
N ASP A 95 -15.36 49.41 -11.09
CA ASP A 95 -16.37 49.01 -12.07
C ASP A 95 -17.28 48.00 -11.36
N ASP A 96 -18.48 48.49 -11.08
CA ASP A 96 -19.62 47.76 -10.57
C ASP A 96 -20.04 46.67 -11.56
N VAL A 97 -20.06 45.42 -11.09
CA VAL A 97 -20.92 44.39 -11.68
C VAL A 97 -21.71 43.74 -10.55
N GLU A 98 -22.92 44.23 -10.37
CA GLU A 98 -23.96 43.59 -9.59
C GLU A 98 -24.48 42.32 -10.29
N LEU A 99 -24.52 41.25 -9.49
CA LEU A 99 -25.60 40.29 -9.33
C LEU A 99 -26.05 39.46 -10.55
N GLU A 100 -25.79 38.15 -10.45
CA GLU A 100 -26.91 37.21 -10.35
C GLU A 100 -26.53 36.03 -9.44
N ASN A 101 -27.28 35.92 -8.33
CA ASN A 101 -27.29 34.80 -7.39
C ASN A 101 -28.00 33.62 -8.06
N GLU A 102 -27.25 32.56 -8.43
CA GLU A 102 -27.84 31.24 -8.57
C GLU A 102 -27.47 30.39 -7.35
N GLN A 103 -28.43 30.34 -6.46
CA GLN A 103 -28.52 29.47 -5.30
C GLN A 103 -28.78 28.05 -5.83
N HIS A 104 -27.77 27.18 -5.75
CA HIS A 104 -27.99 25.74 -5.89
C HIS A 104 -27.71 25.08 -4.56
N ASP A 105 -28.81 24.82 -3.85
CA ASP A 105 -28.88 23.97 -2.68
C ASP A 105 -28.57 22.54 -3.10
N ASP A 106 -27.42 22.02 -2.66
CA ASP A 106 -27.15 20.58 -2.56
C ASP A 106 -26.39 20.33 -1.25
N GLU A 107 -27.05 20.67 -0.15
CA GLU A 107 -26.68 20.24 1.19
C GLU A 107 -27.17 18.79 1.39
N ALA A 108 -26.38 17.82 0.93
CA ALA A 108 -26.58 16.41 1.27
C ALA A 108 -25.68 16.03 2.44
N LEU A 109 -26.31 15.98 3.60
CA LEU A 109 -25.79 15.58 4.90
C LEU A 109 -24.97 14.28 4.84
N LEU A 110 -23.76 14.35 5.37
CA LEU A 110 -22.93 13.22 5.76
C LEU A 110 -23.42 12.73 7.12
N GLU A 111 -24.05 11.56 7.15
CA GLU A 111 -24.06 10.73 8.35
C GLU A 111 -23.09 9.57 8.11
N ASP A 112 -21.97 9.63 8.82
CA ASP A 112 -20.97 8.58 8.93
C ASP A 112 -21.58 7.38 9.66
N GLU A 113 -21.75 6.26 8.96
CA GLU A 113 -21.93 4.95 9.61
C GLU A 113 -20.87 3.96 9.12
N ASN A 114 -20.08 3.51 10.11
CA ASN A 114 -19.28 2.29 10.17
C ASN A 114 -18.03 2.19 9.29
N ASP A 115 -16.94 2.76 9.79
CA ASP A 115 -15.57 2.41 9.42
C ASP A 115 -15.16 1.08 10.08
N GLU A 116 -15.68 -0.04 9.58
CA GLU A 116 -14.98 -1.32 9.71
C GLU A 116 -13.94 -1.40 8.59
N THR A 117 -12.77 -0.79 8.79
CA THR A 117 -11.57 -1.15 8.02
C THR A 117 -11.23 -2.61 8.32
N GLY A 118 -11.81 -3.51 7.53
CA GLY A 118 -11.60 -4.94 7.59
C GLY A 118 -10.15 -5.32 7.31
N TYR A 119 -9.73 -6.41 7.92
CA TYR A 119 -8.41 -7.03 7.80
C TYR A 119 -7.97 -7.17 6.33
N ILE A 120 -6.87 -6.52 5.96
CA ILE A 120 -6.26 -6.63 4.63
C ILE A 120 -5.32 -7.84 4.64
N VAL A 121 -5.70 -8.92 3.95
CA VAL A 121 -4.83 -10.06 3.65
C VAL A 121 -4.45 -9.98 2.17
N MET A 122 -3.25 -9.45 1.89
CA MET A 122 -2.67 -9.49 0.55
C MET A 122 -2.43 -10.95 0.13
N PRO A 123 -2.75 -11.35 -1.11
CA PRO A 123 -2.66 -12.74 -1.54
C PRO A 123 -1.23 -13.28 -1.60
N THR A 124 -1.12 -14.60 -1.37
CA THR A 124 0.09 -15.41 -1.56
C THR A 124 0.11 -15.98 -2.98
N ASP A 125 1.04 -15.54 -3.84
CA ASP A 125 1.37 -16.29 -5.05
C ASP A 125 2.45 -17.33 -4.70
N HIS A 126 2.05 -18.58 -4.53
CA HIS A 126 2.95 -19.72 -4.71
C HIS A 126 3.07 -19.97 -6.21
N GLN A 127 4.03 -19.31 -6.86
CA GLN A 127 4.50 -19.74 -8.17
C GLN A 127 5.67 -20.70 -7.93
N ASN A 128 5.39 -21.98 -8.14
CA ASN A 128 6.42 -22.93 -8.54
C ASN A 128 6.81 -22.53 -9.95
N ASP A 129 8.08 -22.18 -10.13
CA ASP A 129 8.67 -21.98 -11.43
C ASP A 129 8.86 -23.37 -12.06
N GLU A 130 7.95 -23.78 -12.95
CA GLU A 130 8.20 -24.86 -13.91
C GLU A 130 8.22 -24.25 -15.31
N GLU A 131 9.41 -24.35 -15.93
CA GLU A 131 9.68 -24.05 -17.32
C GLU A 131 9.08 -25.17 -18.17
N ASP A 132 8.12 -24.85 -19.04
CA ASP A 132 7.75 -25.73 -20.15
C ASP A 132 7.93 -24.95 -21.47
N ASP A 133 9.05 -25.28 -22.11
CA ASP A 133 9.32 -25.17 -23.53
C ASP A 133 8.46 -26.23 -24.24
N ASP A 134 7.65 -25.82 -25.22
CA ASP A 134 7.49 -26.59 -26.45
C ASP A 134 6.72 -25.77 -27.49
N THR A 135 7.44 -25.50 -28.57
CA THR A 135 6.97 -24.96 -29.83
C THR A 135 6.15 -25.99 -30.59
N GLU A 136 4.96 -25.64 -31.08
CA GLU A 136 4.45 -26.30 -32.29
C GLU A 136 3.69 -25.35 -33.20
N SER A 137 4.09 -25.43 -34.48
CA SER A 137 3.67 -24.65 -35.62
C SER A 137 2.40 -25.21 -36.27
N LEU A 138 1.42 -24.35 -36.57
CA LEU A 138 0.41 -24.64 -37.59
C LEU A 138 0.13 -23.40 -38.45
N SER A 139 0.29 -23.59 -39.76
CA SER A 139 0.06 -22.63 -40.85
C SER A 139 -1.43 -22.52 -41.25
N PRO A 140 -1.83 -21.49 -42.02
CA PRO A 140 -3.22 -21.03 -42.11
C PRO A 140 -4.00 -21.58 -43.32
N SER A 141 -5.33 -21.58 -43.21
CA SER A 141 -6.25 -21.76 -44.33
C SER A 141 -7.33 -20.67 -44.34
N ASN A 142 -7.47 -20.05 -45.51
CA ASN A 142 -8.35 -18.93 -45.88
C ASN A 142 -9.84 -19.34 -46.05
N GLU A 143 -10.65 -18.27 -46.25
CA GLU A 143 -12.01 -18.19 -46.86
C GLU A 143 -13.18 -18.22 -45.86
N SER A 144 -14.21 -17.37 -45.91
CA SER A 144 -14.68 -16.36 -46.88
C SER A 144 -15.71 -15.40 -46.22
N ASN A 145 -15.95 -14.26 -46.88
CA ASN A 145 -16.81 -13.11 -46.55
C ASN A 145 -18.24 -13.40 -46.06
N SER A 146 -18.75 -12.49 -45.22
CA SER A 146 -20.07 -11.88 -45.45
C SER A 146 -20.12 -10.47 -44.85
N ASP A 147 -20.39 -9.51 -45.73
CA ASP A 147 -20.63 -8.09 -45.47
C ASP A 147 -21.72 -7.86 -44.42
N PHE A 148 -21.43 -7.01 -43.44
CA PHE A 148 -22.42 -6.35 -42.60
C PHE A 148 -21.93 -4.93 -42.33
N GLU A 149 -22.54 -3.97 -43.01
CA GLU A 149 -22.32 -2.53 -42.81
C GLU A 149 -22.83 -2.14 -41.41
N SER A 150 -21.90 -1.88 -40.49
CA SER A 150 -22.16 -1.02 -39.32
C SER A 150 -21.41 0.30 -39.51
N GLU A 151 -22.17 1.39 -39.45
CA GLU A 151 -21.64 2.74 -39.32
C GLU A 151 -20.99 2.87 -37.92
N ASP A 152 -19.76 2.38 -37.79
CA ASP A 152 -18.91 2.66 -36.64
C ASP A 152 -18.12 3.94 -36.94
N GLU A 153 -18.34 4.97 -36.13
CA GLU A 153 -17.50 6.16 -36.09
C GLU A 153 -16.03 5.70 -35.95
N GLU A 154 -15.27 5.96 -37.01
CA GLU A 154 -13.85 5.66 -37.14
C GLU A 154 -13.07 6.49 -36.11
N ASP A 155 -12.90 5.93 -34.91
CA ASP A 155 -11.98 6.42 -33.89
C ASP A 155 -10.57 6.15 -34.43
N THR A 156 -10.07 7.09 -35.24
CA THR A 156 -8.79 6.96 -35.94
C THR A 156 -7.69 6.47 -34.99
N ASP A 157 -7.11 5.34 -35.35
CA ASP A 157 -6.01 4.68 -34.65
C ASP A 157 -4.79 5.61 -34.61
N ASP A 158 -4.59 6.29 -33.49
CA ASP A 158 -3.39 7.07 -33.16
C ASP A 158 -2.24 6.09 -32.84
N GLU A 159 -1.75 5.40 -33.87
CA GLU A 159 -0.58 4.53 -33.81
C GLU A 159 0.66 5.37 -33.45
N GLY A 160 0.95 5.44 -32.15
CA GLY A 160 2.22 5.96 -31.62
C GLY A 160 2.11 6.84 -30.39
N LYS A 161 0.91 7.26 -29.97
CA LYS A 161 0.78 8.14 -28.80
C LYS A 161 0.75 7.35 -27.50
N LEU A 162 1.89 7.34 -26.84
CA LEU A 162 1.97 7.00 -25.42
C LEU A 162 0.98 7.88 -24.65
N GLY A 163 0.17 7.26 -23.77
CA GLY A 163 -0.87 7.99 -23.05
C GLY A 163 -0.35 9.14 -22.20
N VAL A 164 -1.26 10.08 -21.88
CA VAL A 164 -1.03 11.31 -21.13
C VAL A 164 -0.13 11.15 -19.91
N ALA A 165 0.80 12.09 -19.71
CA ALA A 165 1.74 12.03 -18.62
C ALA A 165 1.07 12.01 -17.22
N VAL A 166 1.60 11.20 -16.31
CA VAL A 166 1.04 10.96 -14.96
C VAL A 166 0.89 12.25 -14.16
N ASP A 167 1.83 13.18 -14.26
CA ASP A 167 1.80 14.46 -13.55
C ASP A 167 0.68 15.39 -14.05
N LYS A 168 0.25 15.24 -15.32
CA LYS A 168 -0.87 15.97 -15.91
C LYS A 168 -2.22 15.40 -15.48
N VAL A 169 -2.31 14.09 -15.23
CA VAL A 169 -3.53 13.48 -14.69
C VAL A 169 -3.62 13.67 -13.18
N VAL A 170 -2.56 13.34 -12.45
CA VAL A 170 -2.46 13.50 -11.01
C VAL A 170 -2.03 14.94 -10.72
N THR A 171 -2.95 15.89 -10.89
CA THR A 171 -2.72 17.30 -10.56
C THR A 171 -2.67 17.52 -9.04
N ALA A 172 -2.18 18.69 -8.61
CA ALA A 172 -2.25 19.08 -7.21
C ALA A 172 -3.72 19.12 -6.72
N ALA A 173 -4.62 19.67 -7.54
CA ALA A 173 -6.05 19.72 -7.23
C ALA A 173 -6.66 18.33 -7.05
N PHE A 174 -6.35 17.37 -7.93
CA PHE A 174 -6.81 15.99 -7.78
C PHE A 174 -6.27 15.36 -6.48
N PHE A 175 -4.96 15.40 -6.26
CA PHE A 175 -4.35 14.80 -5.08
C PHE A 175 -4.91 15.40 -3.78
N ASN A 176 -5.02 16.73 -3.73
CA ASN A 176 -5.59 17.45 -2.58
C ASN A 176 -7.08 17.13 -2.37
N SER A 177 -7.82 16.81 -3.43
CA SER A 177 -9.23 16.40 -3.31
C SER A 177 -9.44 15.07 -2.59
N ILE A 178 -8.40 14.23 -2.52
CA ILE A 178 -8.43 12.98 -1.74
C ILE A 178 -8.15 13.31 -0.28
N ILE A 179 -6.98 13.94 -0.02
CA ILE A 179 -6.47 14.15 1.34
C ILE A 179 -7.32 15.14 2.16
N LYS A 180 -8.10 16.02 1.50
CA LYS A 180 -9.03 16.91 2.20
C LYS A 180 -10.16 16.16 2.91
N ASN A 181 -10.51 14.95 2.47
CA ASN A 181 -11.55 14.14 3.10
C ASN A 181 -11.03 13.41 4.34
N ALA A 182 -9.71 13.38 4.57
CA ALA A 182 -9.15 12.87 5.82
C ALA A 182 -9.40 13.87 6.96
N GLY A 183 -9.58 13.37 8.19
CA GLY A 183 -9.65 14.20 9.40
C GLY A 183 -8.42 15.10 9.58
N SER A 184 -8.56 16.24 10.26
CA SER A 184 -7.47 17.20 10.50
C SER A 184 -6.29 16.58 11.27
N THR A 185 -6.55 15.61 12.13
CA THR A 185 -5.55 14.93 12.97
C THR A 185 -4.83 13.77 12.28
N CYS A 186 -5.29 13.36 11.09
CA CYS A 186 -4.73 12.23 10.35
C CYS A 186 -3.24 12.40 10.06
N LYS A 187 -2.42 11.44 10.50
CA LYS A 187 -0.96 11.40 10.27
C LYS A 187 -0.61 11.53 8.78
N GLY A 188 -1.42 10.92 7.91
CA GLY A 188 -1.25 10.94 6.48
C GLY A 188 -1.24 12.33 5.85
N LYS A 189 -1.91 13.33 6.43
CA LYS A 189 -1.88 14.73 5.97
C LYS A 189 -0.48 15.35 5.93
N ARG A 190 0.41 14.92 6.82
CA ARG A 190 1.82 15.39 6.87
C ARG A 190 2.78 14.43 6.18
N PHE A 191 2.31 13.23 5.82
CA PHE A 191 3.13 12.15 5.28
C PHE A 191 2.99 12.04 3.76
N TYR A 192 1.78 11.87 3.25
CA TYR A 192 1.53 11.67 1.83
C TYR A 192 1.58 12.99 1.07
N THR A 193 2.48 13.07 0.10
CA THR A 193 2.60 14.25 -0.77
C THR A 193 2.60 13.84 -2.23
N ARG A 194 2.01 14.67 -3.09
CA ARG A 194 2.07 14.52 -4.54
C ARG A 194 3.52 14.49 -5.06
N ALA A 195 4.39 15.32 -4.49
CA ALA A 195 5.81 15.36 -4.87
C ALA A 195 6.51 14.02 -4.61
N ALA A 196 6.26 13.39 -3.46
CA ALA A 196 6.81 12.06 -3.16
C ALA A 196 6.24 10.98 -4.09
N PHE A 197 4.95 11.05 -4.44
CA PHE A 197 4.34 10.16 -5.43
C PHE A 197 5.02 10.30 -6.80
N LEU A 198 5.14 11.52 -7.33
CA LEU A 198 5.79 11.77 -8.63
C LEU A 198 7.29 11.45 -8.63
N THR A 199 7.94 11.53 -7.47
CA THR A 199 9.33 11.09 -7.33
C THR A 199 9.41 9.55 -7.40
N ALA A 200 8.47 8.85 -6.79
CA ALA A 200 8.42 7.39 -6.81
C ALA A 200 8.08 6.83 -8.20
N THR A 201 7.23 7.49 -8.99
CA THR A 201 6.89 7.03 -10.36
C THR A 201 8.10 7.00 -11.29
N LYS A 202 9.14 7.80 -11.03
CA LYS A 202 10.42 7.73 -11.78
C LYS A 202 11.10 6.35 -11.67
N SER A 203 10.85 5.60 -10.60
CA SER A 203 11.35 4.22 -10.43
C SER A 203 10.45 3.15 -11.04
N TYR A 204 9.26 3.53 -11.51
CA TYR A 204 8.26 2.66 -12.13
C TYR A 204 7.71 3.34 -13.39
N PRO A 205 8.56 3.61 -14.41
CA PRO A 205 8.19 4.40 -15.59
C PRO A 205 7.08 3.78 -16.45
N GLU A 206 6.78 2.50 -16.24
CA GLU A 206 5.63 1.83 -16.84
C GLU A 206 4.30 2.35 -16.28
N PHE A 207 4.23 2.77 -15.00
CA PHE A 207 2.99 3.19 -14.35
C PHE A 207 2.34 4.37 -15.10
N GLY A 208 1.07 4.22 -15.47
CA GLY A 208 0.34 5.24 -16.24
C GLY A 208 0.84 5.39 -17.68
N LYS A 209 1.61 4.42 -18.20
CA LYS A 209 1.99 4.35 -19.61
C LYS A 209 1.17 3.26 -20.28
N GLN A 210 -0.05 3.61 -20.68
CA GLN A 210 -0.98 2.74 -21.41
C GLN A 210 -1.07 3.13 -22.89
N SER A 211 -1.77 2.32 -23.69
CA SER A 211 -1.94 2.53 -25.14
C SER A 211 -2.80 3.74 -25.52
N SER A 212 -3.43 4.42 -24.57
CA SER A 212 -4.19 5.66 -24.82
C SER A 212 -4.31 6.52 -23.57
N ASP A 213 -4.70 7.78 -23.74
CA ASP A 213 -5.03 8.69 -22.64
C ASP A 213 -6.13 8.14 -21.75
N ALA A 214 -7.17 7.57 -22.36
CA ALA A 214 -8.30 7.00 -21.63
C ALA A 214 -7.88 5.76 -20.81
N ALA A 215 -7.03 4.90 -21.37
CA ALA A 215 -6.49 3.75 -20.64
C ALA A 215 -5.57 4.20 -19.48
N THR A 216 -4.74 5.21 -19.72
CA THR A 216 -3.84 5.79 -18.72
C THR A 216 -4.61 6.39 -17.55
N LYS A 217 -5.61 7.22 -17.84
CA LYS A 217 -6.50 7.80 -16.82
C LYS A 217 -7.25 6.73 -16.02
N ARG A 218 -7.64 5.62 -16.65
CA ARG A 218 -8.27 4.47 -15.96
C ARG A 218 -7.30 3.75 -15.02
N GLU A 219 -6.06 3.48 -15.43
CA GLU A 219 -5.06 2.89 -14.54
C GLU A 219 -4.81 3.78 -13.31
N ILE A 220 -4.64 5.09 -13.53
CA ILE A 220 -4.42 6.06 -12.45
C ILE A 220 -5.64 6.15 -11.53
N ALA A 221 -6.85 6.18 -12.09
CA ALA A 221 -8.09 6.16 -11.31
C ALA A 221 -8.21 4.89 -10.45
N ALA A 222 -7.88 3.72 -11.01
CA ALA A 222 -7.93 2.46 -10.29
C ALA A 222 -6.92 2.43 -9.13
N PHE A 223 -5.68 2.85 -9.39
CA PHE A 223 -4.64 2.93 -8.36
C PHE A 223 -5.08 3.83 -7.20
N PHE A 224 -5.52 5.05 -7.48
CA PHE A 224 -5.95 5.97 -6.43
C PHE A 224 -7.25 5.56 -5.74
N ALA A 225 -8.15 4.84 -6.41
CA ALA A 225 -9.35 4.28 -5.80
C ALA A 225 -9.01 3.29 -4.69
N HIS A 226 -8.08 2.38 -4.98
CA HIS A 226 -7.56 1.45 -3.98
C HIS A 226 -6.81 2.17 -2.88
N VAL A 227 -5.89 3.08 -3.21
CA VAL A 227 -5.17 3.86 -2.19
C VAL A 227 -6.13 4.59 -1.24
N THR A 228 -7.17 5.19 -1.78
CA THR A 228 -8.17 5.92 -0.98
C THR A 228 -8.92 4.99 -0.05
N HIS A 229 -9.29 3.81 -0.52
CA HIS A 229 -9.90 2.77 0.30
C HIS A 229 -8.95 2.29 1.41
N GLU A 230 -7.74 1.85 1.07
CA GLU A 230 -6.79 1.24 2.02
C GLU A 230 -6.33 2.20 3.14
N THR A 231 -6.35 3.51 2.87
CA THR A 231 -5.77 4.49 3.79
C THR A 231 -6.81 5.40 4.45
N GLY A 232 -8.10 5.20 4.17
CA GLY A 232 -9.13 6.14 4.62
C GLY A 232 -8.88 7.54 4.06
N SER A 233 -8.81 7.67 2.74
CA SER A 233 -8.50 8.93 2.03
C SER A 233 -7.15 9.56 2.39
N LEU A 234 -6.08 8.74 2.40
CA LEU A 234 -4.72 9.15 2.79
C LEU A 234 -4.63 9.59 4.26
N CYS A 235 -5.47 9.04 5.15
CA CYS A 235 -5.40 9.30 6.59
C CYS A 235 -4.32 8.44 7.27
N TYR A 236 -4.35 7.13 7.02
CA TYR A 236 -3.53 6.14 7.72
C TYR A 236 -2.25 5.79 6.96
N VAL A 237 -1.13 5.79 7.69
CA VAL A 237 0.19 5.39 7.19
C VAL A 237 0.49 3.93 7.52
N GLU A 238 -0.07 3.45 8.62
CA GLU A 238 0.12 2.12 9.17
C GLU A 238 -1.26 1.55 9.45
N GLU A 239 -1.37 0.24 9.35
CA GLU A 239 -2.53 -0.52 9.79
C GLU A 239 -2.89 -0.18 11.24
N ILE A 240 -4.20 -0.07 11.52
CA ILE A 240 -4.70 0.26 12.86
C ILE A 240 -4.57 -0.95 13.79
N LYS A 241 -5.10 -2.11 13.37
CA LYS A 241 -5.12 -3.37 14.14
C LYS A 241 -3.92 -4.26 13.83
N LYS A 242 -2.72 -3.75 14.10
CA LYS A 242 -1.44 -4.39 13.76
C LYS A 242 -1.31 -5.83 14.26
N ALA A 243 -0.83 -6.72 13.38
CA ALA A 243 -0.34 -8.05 13.71
C ALA A 243 1.07 -8.29 13.17
N THR A 244 1.65 -9.47 13.42
CA THR A 244 3.04 -9.77 13.00
C THR A 244 3.17 -9.98 11.49
N TYR A 245 2.18 -10.61 10.84
CA TYR A 245 2.20 -10.93 9.41
C TYR A 245 3.50 -11.61 8.95
N CYS A 246 3.90 -12.65 9.69
CA CYS A 246 5.08 -13.46 9.39
C CYS A 246 4.62 -14.85 8.91
N GLU A 247 4.89 -15.17 7.65
CA GLU A 247 4.80 -16.53 7.14
C GLU A 247 6.13 -17.23 7.36
N SER A 248 6.19 -18.08 8.38
CA SER A 248 7.41 -18.76 8.81
C SER A 248 7.92 -19.78 7.78
N LYS A 249 7.04 -20.28 6.89
CA LYS A 249 7.42 -21.22 5.83
C LYS A 249 8.08 -20.52 4.63
N ALA A 250 8.05 -19.19 4.55
CA ALA A 250 8.68 -18.44 3.47
C ALA A 250 10.21 -18.35 3.65
N THR A 251 10.93 -19.42 3.29
CA THR A 251 12.38 -19.56 3.50
C THR A 251 13.22 -18.52 2.75
N LYS A 252 12.78 -18.09 1.57
CA LYS A 252 13.48 -17.07 0.74
C LYS A 252 13.43 -15.67 1.37
N TRP A 253 12.40 -15.39 2.16
CA TRP A 253 12.16 -14.09 2.79
C TRP A 253 11.84 -14.26 4.28
N PRO A 254 12.82 -14.72 5.08
CA PRO A 254 12.59 -15.10 6.46
C PRO A 254 12.22 -13.88 7.31
N CYS A 255 11.37 -14.10 8.31
CA CYS A 255 11.01 -13.05 9.26
C CYS A 255 12.21 -12.69 10.13
N ALA A 256 12.52 -11.40 10.23
CA ALA A 256 13.57 -10.92 11.13
C ALA A 256 13.05 -10.89 12.59
N PRO A 257 13.87 -11.32 13.57
CA PRO A 257 13.48 -11.27 14.98
C PRO A 257 12.99 -9.89 15.42
N GLY A 258 11.86 -9.85 16.13
CA GLY A 258 11.26 -8.62 16.65
C GLY A 258 10.67 -7.68 15.59
N LYS A 259 10.59 -8.09 14.32
CA LYS A 259 9.97 -7.31 13.24
C LYS A 259 8.57 -7.79 12.91
N GLN A 260 7.75 -6.84 12.48
CA GLN A 260 6.36 -7.06 12.10
C GLN A 260 6.09 -6.45 10.72
N TYR A 261 5.32 -7.17 9.92
CA TYR A 261 5.05 -6.89 8.52
C TYR A 261 3.57 -6.53 8.28
N TYR A 262 2.93 -5.87 9.25
CA TYR A 262 1.61 -5.26 9.07
C TYR A 262 1.58 -4.21 7.96
N GLY A 263 0.37 -3.83 7.55
CA GLY A 263 0.11 -2.88 6.47
C GLY A 263 0.82 -1.55 6.68
N ARG A 264 1.60 -1.11 5.68
CA ARG A 264 2.19 0.25 5.65
C ARG A 264 2.08 0.87 4.26
N GLY A 265 1.88 2.18 4.24
CA GLY A 265 1.86 2.99 3.03
C GLY A 265 0.55 2.92 2.22
N PRO A 266 0.54 3.51 1.02
CA PRO A 266 -0.66 3.76 0.22
C PRO A 266 -1.50 2.52 -0.16
N LEU A 267 -0.87 1.39 -0.45
CA LEU A 267 -1.56 0.11 -0.70
C LEU A 267 -1.34 -0.91 0.43
N GLN A 268 -1.02 -0.44 1.65
CA GLN A 268 -0.85 -1.27 2.84
C GLN A 268 -0.01 -2.52 2.59
N LEU A 269 1.28 -2.35 2.25
CA LEU A 269 2.20 -3.47 2.03
C LEU A 269 2.24 -4.35 3.28
N THR A 270 1.93 -5.65 3.12
CA THR A 270 1.77 -6.61 4.22
C THR A 270 2.49 -7.91 3.90
N TRP A 271 3.00 -8.59 4.93
CA TRP A 271 3.73 -9.87 4.94
C TRP A 271 5.22 -9.82 4.54
N ASN A 272 6.04 -10.61 5.25
CA ASN A 272 7.48 -10.76 5.00
C ASN A 272 7.82 -11.07 3.53
N TYR A 273 7.05 -11.93 2.88
CA TYR A 273 7.25 -12.31 1.47
C TYR A 273 6.93 -11.19 0.48
N ASN A 274 6.27 -10.11 0.90
CA ASN A 274 6.13 -8.89 0.09
C ASN A 274 7.17 -7.84 0.46
N TYR A 275 7.43 -7.64 1.77
CA TYR A 275 8.44 -6.70 2.24
C TYR A 275 9.84 -7.03 1.74
N GLY A 276 10.25 -8.30 1.78
CA GLY A 276 11.56 -8.75 1.30
C GLY A 276 11.85 -8.37 -0.16
N PRO A 277 11.07 -8.86 -1.14
CA PRO A 277 11.32 -8.53 -2.55
C PRO A 277 11.04 -7.07 -2.89
N CYS A 278 10.08 -6.41 -2.21
CA CYS A 278 9.87 -4.97 -2.35
C CYS A 278 11.11 -4.17 -1.92
N GLY A 279 11.69 -4.52 -0.78
CA GLY A 279 12.94 -3.97 -0.27
C GLY A 279 14.09 -4.13 -1.25
N LYS A 280 14.27 -5.35 -1.77
CA LYS A 280 15.27 -5.64 -2.81
C LYS A 280 15.09 -4.76 -4.05
N ALA A 281 13.87 -4.61 -4.56
CA ALA A 281 13.58 -3.80 -5.74
C ALA A 281 13.82 -2.29 -5.50
N ASN A 282 13.64 -1.82 -4.27
CA ASN A 282 13.68 -0.40 -3.91
C ASN A 282 14.90 0.02 -3.09
N LYS A 283 15.89 -0.88 -2.96
CA LYS A 283 17.16 -0.65 -2.26
C LYS A 283 16.97 -0.27 -0.78
N PHE A 284 16.06 -0.97 -0.08
CA PHE A 284 15.95 -0.91 1.39
C PHE A 284 15.86 -2.32 1.99
N ASP A 285 16.24 -2.49 3.25
CA ASP A 285 16.08 -3.79 3.93
C ASP A 285 14.62 -3.96 4.39
N GLY A 286 13.81 -4.64 3.58
CA GLY A 286 12.42 -4.88 3.89
C GLY A 286 12.19 -5.86 5.04
N LEU A 287 13.15 -6.74 5.34
CA LEU A 287 13.00 -7.73 6.39
C LEU A 287 13.41 -7.18 7.76
N LYS A 288 14.55 -6.48 7.84
CA LYS A 288 15.07 -5.92 9.10
C LYS A 288 14.60 -4.48 9.37
N ASN A 289 14.14 -3.76 8.35
CA ASN A 289 13.65 -2.38 8.48
C ASN A 289 12.29 -2.14 7.77
N PRO A 290 11.24 -2.95 8.03
CA PRO A 290 9.93 -2.76 7.41
C PRO A 290 9.30 -1.39 7.76
N ASP A 291 9.64 -0.81 8.92
CA ASP A 291 9.13 0.50 9.35
C ASP A 291 9.51 1.65 8.42
N ILE A 292 10.53 1.49 7.58
CA ILE A 292 10.94 2.52 6.63
C ILE A 292 9.81 2.90 5.66
N VAL A 293 8.90 1.97 5.35
CA VAL A 293 7.72 2.21 4.51
C VAL A 293 6.77 3.22 5.17
N ALA A 294 6.74 3.31 6.50
CA ALA A 294 5.94 4.27 7.25
C ALA A 294 6.70 5.55 7.66
N LYS A 295 8.00 5.62 7.38
CA LYS A 295 8.88 6.74 7.78
C LYS A 295 9.37 7.56 6.59
N ASN A 296 9.55 6.95 5.42
CA ASN A 296 10.01 7.62 4.21
C ASN A 296 8.89 7.72 3.18
N LYS A 297 8.51 8.97 2.86
CA LYS A 297 7.40 9.31 1.96
C LYS A 297 7.56 8.72 0.56
N VAL A 298 8.78 8.73 0.02
CA VAL A 298 9.06 8.20 -1.33
C VAL A 298 9.05 6.67 -1.32
N ILE A 299 9.62 6.05 -0.29
CA ILE A 299 9.62 4.58 -0.17
C ILE A 299 8.20 4.05 -0.01
N ALA A 300 7.32 4.74 0.72
CA ALA A 300 5.91 4.37 0.83
C ALA A 300 5.24 4.24 -0.54
N TRP A 301 5.41 5.26 -1.40
CA TRP A 301 4.86 5.25 -2.76
C TRP A 301 5.54 4.21 -3.65
N LYS A 302 6.87 4.06 -3.56
CA LYS A 302 7.61 3.03 -4.30
C LYS A 302 7.13 1.63 -3.94
N ALA A 303 6.88 1.35 -2.67
CA ALA A 303 6.35 0.07 -2.21
C ALA A 303 4.97 -0.23 -2.81
N SER A 304 4.11 0.79 -2.89
CA SER A 304 2.78 0.64 -3.50
C SER A 304 2.85 0.48 -5.02
N LEU A 305 3.71 1.22 -5.70
CA LEU A 305 3.93 1.09 -7.14
C LEU A 305 4.59 -0.25 -7.50
N TRP A 306 5.49 -0.76 -6.65
CA TRP A 306 6.05 -2.10 -6.77
C TRP A 306 4.96 -3.17 -6.73
N PHE A 307 4.09 -3.10 -5.72
CA PHE A 307 2.99 -4.05 -5.58
C PHE A 307 2.02 -3.93 -6.76
N TRP A 308 1.69 -2.70 -7.16
CA TRP A 308 0.85 -2.44 -8.32
C TRP A 308 1.41 -3.07 -9.59
N LYS A 309 2.69 -2.83 -9.90
CA LYS A 309 3.37 -3.42 -11.06
C LYS A 309 3.31 -4.94 -11.02
N LYS A 310 3.63 -5.54 -9.87
CA LYS A 310 3.75 -6.99 -9.71
C LYS A 310 2.39 -7.69 -9.80
N SER A 311 1.41 -7.22 -9.04
CA SER A 311 0.19 -7.98 -8.74
C SER A 311 -1.05 -7.44 -9.43
N VAL A 312 -1.13 -6.13 -9.68
CA VAL A 312 -2.39 -5.50 -10.13
C VAL A 312 -2.36 -5.14 -11.61
N ARG A 313 -1.24 -4.58 -12.08
CA ARG A 313 -1.07 -4.15 -13.47
C ARG A 313 -1.30 -5.28 -14.49
N PRO A 314 -0.85 -6.53 -14.27
CA PRO A 314 -1.08 -7.63 -15.22
C PRO A 314 -2.56 -7.95 -15.45
N VAL A 315 -3.44 -7.58 -14.51
CA VAL A 315 -4.88 -7.86 -14.60
C VAL A 315 -5.73 -6.65 -14.99
N LEU A 316 -5.14 -5.48 -15.28
CA LEU A 316 -5.88 -4.26 -15.64
C LEU A 316 -6.86 -4.47 -16.81
N LYS A 317 -6.43 -5.21 -17.84
CA LYS A 317 -7.27 -5.52 -19.01
C LYS A 317 -8.50 -6.38 -18.67
N LYS A 318 -8.52 -7.05 -17.51
CA LYS A 318 -9.64 -7.86 -17.03
C LYS A 318 -10.72 -7.01 -16.32
N GLY A 319 -10.48 -5.72 -16.09
CA GLY A 319 -11.41 -4.77 -15.46
C GLY A 319 -11.10 -4.51 -13.98
N PHE A 320 -11.78 -3.51 -13.40
CA PHE A 320 -11.53 -3.06 -12.02
C PHE A 320 -11.85 -4.14 -10.97
N ALA A 321 -12.81 -5.03 -11.22
CA ALA A 321 -13.07 -6.19 -10.37
C ALA A 321 -11.84 -7.09 -10.20
N ALA A 322 -11.05 -7.25 -11.26
CA ALA A 322 -9.83 -8.05 -11.22
C ALA A 322 -8.74 -7.36 -10.39
N THR A 323 -8.69 -6.02 -10.38
CA THR A 323 -7.75 -5.28 -9.53
C THR A 323 -8.12 -5.36 -8.05
N ILE A 324 -9.41 -5.35 -7.71
CA ILE A 324 -9.89 -5.67 -6.36
C ILE A 324 -9.41 -7.06 -5.95
N ARG A 325 -9.67 -8.07 -6.80
CA ARG A 325 -9.28 -9.46 -6.52
C ARG A 325 -7.77 -9.65 -6.34
N ALA A 326 -6.97 -8.93 -7.12
CA ALA A 326 -5.51 -8.96 -7.01
C ALA A 326 -4.96 -8.31 -5.73
N ILE A 327 -5.68 -7.33 -5.18
CA ILE A 327 -5.31 -6.67 -3.93
C ILE A 327 -5.79 -7.49 -2.73
N ASN A 328 -7.06 -7.86 -2.72
CA ASN A 328 -7.66 -8.63 -1.65
C ASN A 328 -8.79 -9.52 -2.20
N GLY A 329 -8.41 -10.70 -2.66
CA GLY A 329 -9.35 -11.68 -3.23
C GLY A 329 -10.44 -12.14 -2.26
N GLY A 330 -10.21 -12.00 -0.95
CA GLY A 330 -11.17 -12.33 0.10
C GLY A 330 -12.37 -11.39 0.18
N GLU A 331 -12.31 -10.20 -0.42
CA GLU A 331 -13.46 -9.27 -0.46
C GLU A 331 -14.50 -9.67 -1.51
N CYS A 332 -14.04 -10.33 -2.58
CA CYS A 332 -14.87 -10.74 -3.70
C CYS A 332 -15.81 -11.90 -3.35
N ASN A 333 -16.75 -12.19 -4.26
CA ASN A 333 -17.71 -13.29 -4.17
C ASN A 333 -18.58 -13.24 -2.90
N GLY A 334 -18.89 -12.03 -2.42
CA GLY A 334 -19.67 -11.81 -1.21
C GLY A 334 -18.88 -11.83 0.10
N GLY A 335 -17.54 -11.98 0.06
CA GLY A 335 -16.72 -12.02 1.27
C GLY A 335 -16.70 -10.71 2.07
N ASN A 336 -16.60 -9.57 1.38
CA ASN A 336 -16.79 -8.24 1.99
C ASN A 336 -17.39 -7.27 0.98
N ARG A 337 -18.70 -7.35 0.81
CA ARG A 337 -19.45 -6.51 -0.14
C ARG A 337 -19.28 -5.00 0.11
N PRO A 338 -19.36 -4.47 1.35
CA PRO A 338 -19.11 -3.06 1.61
C PRO A 338 -17.73 -2.58 1.15
N ALA A 339 -16.68 -3.39 1.32
CA ALA A 339 -15.33 -3.02 0.88
C ALA A 339 -15.23 -2.91 -0.64
N VAL A 340 -15.78 -3.89 -1.37
CA VAL A 340 -15.87 -3.85 -2.84
C VAL A 340 -16.64 -2.61 -3.30
N GLU A 341 -17.82 -2.36 -2.73
CA GLU A 341 -18.67 -1.22 -3.07
C GLU A 341 -17.94 0.11 -2.85
N SER A 342 -17.18 0.23 -1.75
CA SER A 342 -16.32 1.39 -1.44
C SER A 342 -15.24 1.60 -2.50
N ARG A 343 -14.49 0.57 -2.89
CA ARG A 343 -13.48 0.65 -3.97
C ARG A 343 -14.10 1.08 -5.30
N VAL A 344 -15.24 0.48 -5.67
CA VAL A 344 -15.97 0.80 -6.91
C VAL A 344 -16.46 2.25 -6.91
N LYS A 345 -16.96 2.74 -5.76
CA LYS A 345 -17.40 4.13 -5.59
C LYS A 345 -16.25 5.11 -5.84
N PHE A 346 -15.07 4.88 -5.27
CA PHE A 346 -13.90 5.74 -5.52
C PHE A 346 -13.43 5.66 -6.98
N TYR A 347 -13.42 4.47 -7.58
CA TYR A 347 -13.02 4.32 -8.98
C TYR A 347 -13.93 5.10 -9.92
N LYS A 348 -15.26 4.95 -9.78
CA LYS A 348 -16.24 5.72 -10.56
C LYS A 348 -16.06 7.23 -10.36
N LYS A 349 -15.84 7.68 -9.12
CA LYS A 349 -15.59 9.09 -8.79
C LYS A 349 -14.36 9.64 -9.52
N TYR A 350 -13.26 8.89 -9.54
CA TYR A 350 -12.01 9.32 -10.18
C TYR A 350 -12.07 9.23 -11.71
N CYS A 351 -12.71 8.21 -12.27
CA CYS A 351 -13.00 8.15 -13.70
C CYS A 351 -13.83 9.36 -14.16
N LYS A 352 -14.90 9.72 -13.43
CA LYS A 352 -15.69 10.93 -13.69
C LYS A 352 -14.81 12.19 -13.64
N ARG A 353 -13.96 12.32 -12.62
CA ARG A 353 -13.06 13.48 -12.47
C ARG A 353 -12.07 13.62 -13.63
N PHE A 354 -11.63 12.52 -14.23
CA PHE A 354 -10.69 12.50 -15.35
C PHE A 354 -11.37 12.54 -16.73
N GLY A 355 -12.70 12.59 -16.78
CA GLY A 355 -13.47 12.61 -18.02
C GLY A 355 -13.38 11.30 -18.80
N VAL A 356 -13.33 10.15 -18.12
CA VAL A 356 -13.28 8.83 -18.76
C VAL A 356 -14.39 7.91 -18.27
N LYS A 357 -14.91 7.06 -19.16
CA LYS A 357 -15.84 6.00 -18.76
C LYS A 357 -15.08 4.93 -17.95
N PRO A 358 -15.64 4.42 -16.83
CA PRO A 358 -14.96 3.42 -15.99
C PRO A 358 -14.78 2.06 -16.67
N GLY A 359 -15.51 1.79 -17.74
CA GLY A 359 -15.54 0.48 -18.41
C GLY A 359 -16.53 -0.48 -17.73
N SER A 360 -16.42 -1.76 -18.09
CA SER A 360 -17.22 -2.86 -17.54
C SER A 360 -16.46 -3.63 -16.46
N LYS A 361 -17.09 -4.65 -15.87
CA LYS A 361 -16.47 -5.55 -14.86
C LYS A 361 -15.89 -4.79 -13.67
N LEU A 362 -16.73 -3.98 -13.02
CA LEU A 362 -16.32 -3.11 -11.92
C LEU A 362 -16.33 -3.81 -10.57
N SER A 363 -17.25 -4.74 -10.35
CA SER A 363 -17.41 -5.46 -9.09
C SER A 363 -16.98 -6.91 -9.24
N CYS A 364 -16.40 -7.42 -8.17
CA CYS A 364 -16.40 -8.83 -7.82
C CYS A 364 -17.24 -8.95 -6.52
#